data_AF-A0AAV5UC04-F1
#
_entry.id   AF-A0AAV5UC04-F1
#
_cell.length_a   1.000
_cell.length_b   1.000
_cell.length_c   1.000
_cell.angle_alpha   90.00
_cell.angle_beta   90.00
_cell.angle_gamma   90.00
#
_symmetry.space_group_name_H-M   'P 1'
#
loop_
_entity.id
_entity.type
_entity.pdbx_description
1 polymer ?
#
loop_
_entity_poly.entity_id
_entity_poly.type
_entity_poly.pdbx_seq_one_letter_code
_entity_poly.pdbx_strand_id
1 'polypeptide(L)'
;MHSYSSKLNARRIRLLQLEITMESIQNAISSTRMMVPVRSMDRAVRGKTMMMIRPPSQSKMSKTMTMHYLKYNLAKVIVKGVPNVSRCVIHADEKKGDSYRLLVEGTDFLSVLSQPGIDGRRTHYNNALGVADVLGIEAARTCIITEILSTMESHGIGLDRRHVMLLADLMTYRGEVLGITRNGLVKMKESVLLLASFEKTTDHLYEAAFFSQKDKIHGVSECIILGTPMTIGTGLFKLLHKHSVEPIIKKRQPLFDHPQFTLKL
;
A
#
# COMPACT_ATOMS: atom_id res chain seq x y z
N MET A 1 -2.75 11.35 51.18
CA MET A 1 -3.24 11.86 49.88
C MET A 1 -2.21 11.55 48.81
N HIS A 2 -2.46 10.55 47.96
CA HIS A 2 -1.50 10.18 46.90
C HIS A 2 -1.77 11.01 45.65
N SER A 3 -0.84 11.88 45.28
CA SER A 3 -0.89 12.69 44.05
C SER A 3 0.41 12.49 43.26
N TYR A 4 0.30 12.37 41.94
CA TYR A 4 1.45 12.39 41.04
C TYR A 4 1.78 13.84 40.73
N SER A 5 3.06 14.22 40.84
CA SER A 5 3.52 15.55 40.41
C SER A 5 4.56 15.39 39.32
N SER A 6 4.36 16.08 38.20
CA SER A 6 5.33 16.17 37.11
C SER A 6 5.95 17.55 37.09
N LYS A 7 7.29 17.58 37.09
CA LYS A 7 8.09 18.80 36.94
C LYS A 7 8.68 18.85 35.55
N LEU A 8 8.34 19.89 34.81
CA LEU A 8 8.88 20.14 33.48
C LEU A 8 10.25 20.81 33.58
N ASN A 9 11.22 20.31 32.80
CA ASN A 9 12.51 20.96 32.69
C ASN A 9 12.48 22.05 31.61
N ALA A 10 12.16 23.28 32.01
CA ALA A 10 12.07 24.43 31.11
C ALA A 10 13.38 24.74 30.36
N ARG A 11 14.56 24.41 30.93
CA ARG A 11 15.84 24.62 30.25
C ARG A 11 15.96 23.73 29.00
N ARG A 12 15.55 22.46 29.11
CA ARG A 12 15.63 21.50 28.00
C ARG A 12 14.65 21.83 26.87
N ILE A 13 13.46 22.31 27.22
CA ILE A 13 12.46 22.77 26.24
C ILE A 13 13.00 23.94 25.42
N ARG A 14 13.66 24.91 26.08
CA ARG A 14 14.29 26.07 25.40
C ARG A 14 15.47 25.66 24.53
N LEU A 15 16.34 24.77 25.01
CA LEU A 15 17.49 24.28 24.24
C LEU A 15 17.07 23.55 22.96
N LEU A 16 16.01 22.73 23.05
CA LEU A 16 15.47 21.99 21.91
C LEU A 16 14.50 22.81 21.06
N GLN A 17 14.30 24.10 21.37
CA GLN A 17 13.39 25.02 20.67
C GLN A 17 11.97 24.46 20.49
N LEU A 18 11.47 23.72 21.49
CA LEU A 18 10.15 23.11 21.44
C LEU A 18 9.08 24.14 21.81
N GLU A 19 8.15 24.42 20.90
CA GLU A 19 6.97 25.27 21.20
C GLU A 19 5.93 24.45 21.98
N ILE A 20 6.21 24.16 23.25
CA ILE A 20 5.34 23.40 24.15
C ILE A 20 4.95 24.31 25.31
N THR A 21 3.65 24.53 25.46
CA THR A 21 3.06 25.21 26.63
C THR A 21 2.45 24.20 27.60
N MET A 22 2.21 24.63 28.84
CA MET A 22 1.52 23.81 29.84
C MET A 22 0.13 23.38 29.36
N GLU A 23 -0.56 24.26 28.63
CA GLU A 23 -1.86 23.99 28.01
C GLU A 23 -1.76 22.92 26.91
N SER A 24 -0.74 22.98 26.06
CA SER A 24 -0.48 21.94 25.04
C SER A 24 -0.31 20.57 25.69
N ILE A 25 0.42 20.48 26.81
CA ILE A 25 0.59 19.23 27.56
C ILE A 25 -0.74 18.74 28.15
N GLN A 26 -1.54 19.65 28.71
CA GLN A 26 -2.87 19.30 29.23
C GLN A 26 -3.77 18.75 28.14
N ASN A 27 -3.76 19.37 26.96
CA ASN A 27 -4.54 18.94 25.82
C ASN A 27 -4.08 17.57 25.31
N ALA A 28 -2.76 17.33 25.22
CA ALA A 28 -2.19 16.04 24.83
C ALA A 28 -2.57 14.90 25.80
N ILE A 29 -2.54 15.17 27.11
CA ILE A 29 -2.97 14.18 28.13
C ILE A 29 -4.47 13.91 28.04
N SER A 30 -5.27 14.94 27.73
CA SER A 30 -6.72 14.82 27.56
C SER A 30 -7.13 14.07 26.29
N SER A 31 -6.41 14.28 25.19
CA SER A 31 -6.70 13.63 23.89
C SER A 31 -6.25 12.17 23.86
N THR A 32 -5.24 11.81 24.64
CA THR A 32 -4.72 10.45 24.67
C THR A 32 -5.72 9.50 25.32
N ARG A 33 -6.18 8.49 24.56
CA ARG A 33 -7.09 7.45 25.05
C ARG A 33 -6.36 6.51 26.03
N MET A 34 -6.57 6.75 27.32
CA MET A 34 -6.06 5.91 28.42
C MET A 34 -7.19 5.08 29.05
N MET A 35 -6.85 3.93 29.63
CA MET A 35 -7.82 3.08 30.35
C MET A 35 -8.44 3.79 31.56
N VAL A 36 -7.66 4.68 32.18
CA VAL A 36 -8.13 5.63 33.19
C VAL A 36 -8.05 7.03 32.60
N PRO A 37 -9.16 7.59 32.10
CA PRO A 37 -9.16 8.93 31.52
C PRO A 37 -8.93 9.95 32.63
N VAL A 38 -7.93 10.81 32.47
CA VAL A 38 -7.66 11.92 33.38
C VAL A 38 -8.52 13.09 32.95
N ARG A 39 -9.52 13.47 33.76
CA ARG A 39 -10.39 14.62 33.45
C ARG A 39 -9.71 15.94 33.84
N SER A 40 -10.23 17.06 33.35
CA SER A 40 -9.71 18.40 33.69
C SER A 40 -9.75 18.67 35.20
N MET A 41 -10.73 18.12 35.91
CA MET A 41 -10.88 18.25 37.38
C MET A 41 -9.77 17.55 38.18
N ASP A 42 -9.17 16.52 37.59
CA ASP A 42 -8.13 15.72 38.25
C ASP A 42 -6.73 16.34 38.12
N ARG A 43 -6.63 17.51 37.45
CA ARG A 43 -5.37 18.17 37.12
C ARG A 43 -5.31 19.54 37.77
N ALA A 44 -4.24 19.81 38.50
CA ALA A 44 -3.95 21.12 39.07
C ALA A 44 -2.58 21.60 38.59
N VAL A 45 -2.56 22.69 37.84
CA VAL A 45 -1.31 23.35 37.43
C VAL A 45 -0.83 24.23 38.58
N ARG A 46 0.44 24.06 38.98
CA ARG A 46 1.08 24.83 40.05
C ARG A 46 2.18 25.68 39.41
N GLY A 47 1.81 26.84 38.89
CA GLY A 47 2.74 27.74 38.19
C GLY A 47 3.10 27.25 36.78
N LYS A 48 4.20 27.79 36.21
CA LYS A 48 4.54 27.58 34.78
C LYS A 48 5.18 26.23 34.45
N THR A 49 5.68 25.49 35.44
CA THR A 49 6.51 24.29 35.23
C THR A 49 6.08 23.06 36.01
N MET A 50 5.06 23.16 36.87
CA MET A 50 4.60 22.03 37.69
C MET A 50 3.15 21.72 37.40
N MET A 51 2.85 20.42 37.28
CA MET A 51 1.51 19.90 37.15
C MET A 51 1.31 18.78 38.16
N MET A 52 0.16 18.81 38.83
CA MET A 52 -0.27 17.78 39.75
C MET A 52 -1.44 17.03 39.11
N ILE A 53 -1.34 15.70 39.06
CA ILE A 53 -2.38 14.80 38.56
C ILE A 53 -2.84 13.94 39.73
N ARG A 54 -4.13 13.99 40.02
CA ARG A 54 -4.78 13.18 41.05
C ARG A 54 -5.44 11.98 40.38
N PRO A 55 -5.43 10.79 41.02
CA PRO A 55 -6.14 9.64 40.50
C PRO A 55 -7.65 9.90 40.56
N PRO A 56 -8.42 9.65 39.48
CA PRO A 56 -9.86 9.84 39.50
C PRO A 56 -10.52 8.86 40.48
N SER A 57 -11.55 9.33 41.17
CA SER A 57 -12.20 8.56 42.24
C SER A 57 -13.15 7.46 41.74
N GLN A 58 -13.52 7.49 40.45
CA GLN A 58 -14.44 6.55 39.79
C GLN A 58 -13.71 5.42 39.03
N SER A 59 -12.46 5.10 39.36
CA SER A 59 -11.75 3.99 38.69
C SER A 59 -12.19 2.63 39.22
N LYS A 60 -12.39 1.65 38.32
CA LYS A 60 -12.66 0.22 38.67
C LYS A 60 -11.52 -0.43 39.47
N MET A 61 -10.34 0.20 39.52
CA MET A 61 -9.14 -0.31 40.16
C MET A 61 -8.89 0.35 41.53
N SER A 62 -8.16 -0.34 42.41
CA SER A 62 -7.65 0.24 43.65
C SER A 62 -6.79 1.48 43.36
N LYS A 63 -6.87 2.48 44.25
CA LYS A 63 -6.18 3.79 44.10
C LYS A 63 -4.68 3.64 43.85
N THR A 64 -4.02 2.67 44.48
CA THR A 64 -2.59 2.38 44.31
C THR A 64 -2.27 1.85 42.91
N MET A 65 -3.12 0.97 42.38
CA MET A 65 -2.96 0.41 41.03
C MET A 65 -3.20 1.48 39.96
N THR A 66 -4.22 2.32 40.16
CA THR A 66 -4.48 3.48 39.29
C THR A 66 -3.28 4.42 39.27
N MET A 67 -2.64 4.66 40.41
CA MET A 67 -1.43 5.49 40.49
C MET A 67 -0.24 4.88 39.74
N HIS A 68 0.02 3.59 39.91
CA HIS A 68 1.08 2.89 39.16
C HIS A 68 0.82 2.90 37.65
N TYR A 69 -0.43 2.67 37.23
CA TYR A 69 -0.85 2.74 35.83
C TYR A 69 -0.62 4.14 35.25
N LEU A 70 -1.06 5.20 35.95
CA LEU A 70 -0.88 6.57 35.50
C LEU A 70 0.59 6.95 35.44
N LYS A 71 1.40 6.58 36.45
CA LYS A 71 2.85 6.85 36.45
C LYS A 71 3.53 6.26 35.21
N TYR A 72 3.15 5.04 34.81
CA TYR A 72 3.74 4.36 33.66
C TYR A 72 3.25 4.95 32.32
N ASN A 73 1.95 5.19 32.18
CA ASN A 73 1.38 5.61 30.89
C ASN A 73 1.51 7.11 30.63
N LEU A 74 1.50 7.96 31.66
CA LEU A 74 1.73 9.40 31.48
C LEU A 74 3.12 9.71 30.91
N ALA A 75 4.11 8.85 31.21
CA ALA A 75 5.45 8.97 30.63
C ALA A 75 5.49 8.61 29.13
N LYS A 76 4.51 7.86 28.62
CA LYS A 76 4.38 7.47 27.21
C LYS A 76 3.50 8.40 26.38
N VAL A 77 2.85 9.37 27.00
CA VAL A 77 1.98 10.32 26.30
C VAL A 77 2.84 11.18 25.37
N ILE A 78 2.43 11.24 24.10
CA ILE A 78 3.07 12.09 23.10
C ILE A 78 2.58 13.52 23.32
N VAL A 79 3.48 14.39 23.79
CA VAL A 79 3.15 15.79 24.10
C VAL A 79 3.10 16.66 22.84
N LYS A 80 4.04 16.46 21.92
CA LYS A 80 4.14 17.17 20.63
C LYS A 80 4.87 16.27 19.62
N GLY A 81 4.48 16.36 18.35
CA GLY A 81 5.04 15.56 17.26
C GLY A 81 3.99 14.67 16.60
N VAL A 82 4.43 13.93 15.58
CA VAL A 82 3.59 12.97 14.85
C VAL A 82 3.73 11.60 15.53
N PRO A 83 2.61 10.93 15.88
CA PRO A 83 2.65 9.71 16.70
C PRO A 83 3.34 8.51 16.03
N ASN A 84 3.29 8.45 14.70
CA ASN A 84 3.81 7.34 13.90
C ASN A 84 5.22 7.58 13.35
N VAL A 85 5.96 8.54 13.93
CA VAL A 85 7.34 8.86 13.56
C VAL A 85 8.26 8.46 14.72
N SER A 86 9.21 7.57 14.45
CA SER A 86 10.13 7.04 15.47
C SER A 86 11.32 7.97 15.69
N ARG A 87 11.94 8.47 14.62
CA ARG A 87 13.09 9.37 14.69
C ARG A 87 13.21 10.23 13.43
N CYS A 88 13.85 11.38 13.60
CA CYS A 88 14.25 12.24 12.49
C CYS A 88 15.75 12.52 12.58
N VAL A 89 16.44 12.47 11.46
CA VAL A 89 17.88 12.74 11.34
C VAL A 89 18.10 13.83 10.30
N ILE A 90 18.91 14.82 10.62
CA ILE A 90 19.29 15.88 9.69
C ILE A 90 20.54 15.40 8.94
N HIS A 91 20.45 15.36 7.62
CA HIS A 91 21.56 15.06 6.73
C HIS A 91 21.95 16.33 5.98
N ALA A 92 23.22 16.74 6.10
CA ALA A 92 23.76 17.87 5.37
C ALA A 92 24.48 17.37 4.10
N ASP A 93 24.08 17.88 2.94
CA ASP A 93 24.78 17.55 1.69
C ASP A 93 26.07 18.38 1.57
N GLU A 94 27.22 17.78 1.84
CA GLU A 94 28.52 18.46 1.71
C GLU A 94 28.82 18.89 0.26
N LYS A 95 28.25 18.20 -0.74
CA LYS A 95 28.55 18.42 -2.16
C LYS A 95 27.74 19.56 -2.82
N LYS A 96 26.62 19.97 -2.24
CA LYS A 96 25.68 20.94 -2.85
C LYS A 96 25.59 22.28 -2.13
N GLY A 97 26.35 22.48 -1.05
CA GLY A 97 26.27 23.66 -0.19
C GLY A 97 24.95 23.72 0.60
N ASP A 98 24.96 24.42 1.74
CA ASP A 98 23.91 24.87 2.69
C ASP A 98 22.48 24.29 2.58
N SER A 99 22.34 23.02 2.22
CA SER A 99 21.07 22.34 2.05
C SER A 99 21.00 21.16 3.00
N TYR A 100 20.00 21.23 3.88
CA TYR A 100 19.73 20.20 4.86
C TYR A 100 18.54 19.36 4.39
N ARG A 101 18.70 18.04 4.41
CA ARG A 101 17.60 17.09 4.19
C ARG A 101 17.21 16.48 5.52
N LEU A 102 15.91 16.36 5.75
CA LEU A 102 15.38 15.67 6.92
C LEU A 102 15.03 14.23 6.53
N LEU A 103 15.71 13.27 7.12
CA LEU A 103 15.38 11.86 7.00
C LEU A 103 14.46 11.48 8.15
N VAL A 104 13.22 11.15 7.84
CA VAL A 104 12.19 10.79 8.82
C VAL A 104 11.95 9.29 8.74
N GLU A 105 12.12 8.61 9.87
CA GLU A 105 11.71 7.22 10.00
C GLU A 105 10.33 7.19 10.64
N GLY A 106 9.35 6.74 9.88
CA GLY A 106 7.95 6.68 10.31
C GLY A 106 7.06 6.12 9.21
N THR A 107 5.80 5.86 9.56
CA THR A 107 4.83 5.28 8.64
C THR A 107 3.82 6.29 8.08
N ASP A 108 3.70 7.45 8.71
CA ASP A 108 2.65 8.43 8.40
C ASP A 108 3.16 9.54 7.47
N PHE A 109 3.01 9.27 6.17
CA PHE A 109 3.47 10.18 5.12
C PHE A 109 2.65 11.48 5.05
N LEU A 110 1.31 11.38 5.18
CA LEU A 110 0.42 12.54 5.09
C LEU A 110 0.67 13.54 6.22
N SER A 111 0.82 13.06 7.45
CA SER A 111 1.09 13.94 8.59
C SER A 111 2.43 14.67 8.43
N VAL A 112 3.46 14.01 7.87
CA VAL A 112 4.75 14.64 7.59
C VAL A 112 4.61 15.72 6.51
N LEU A 113 3.93 15.44 5.40
CA LEU A 113 3.70 16.44 4.35
C LEU A 113 2.94 17.67 4.83
N SER A 114 2.08 17.51 5.84
CA SER A 114 1.29 18.61 6.40
C SER A 114 2.06 19.50 7.40
N GLN A 115 3.29 19.13 7.77
CA GLN A 115 4.06 19.93 8.74
C GLN A 115 4.61 21.22 8.12
N PRO A 116 4.52 22.35 8.86
CA PRO A 116 5.06 23.62 8.40
C PRO A 116 6.59 23.54 8.24
N GLY A 117 7.11 24.06 7.13
CA GLY A 117 8.54 24.06 6.81
C GLY A 117 9.03 22.84 6.01
N ILE A 118 8.15 21.87 5.69
CA ILE A 118 8.46 20.74 4.82
C ILE A 118 7.98 21.04 3.38
N ASP A 119 8.86 20.89 2.38
CA ASP A 119 8.49 21.01 0.97
C ASP A 119 7.91 19.68 0.46
N GLY A 120 6.57 19.58 0.47
CA GLY A 120 5.87 18.38 0.06
C GLY A 120 6.11 17.96 -1.40
N ARG A 121 6.51 18.89 -2.29
CA ARG A 121 6.78 18.58 -3.71
C ARG A 121 8.08 17.81 -3.92
N ARG A 122 9.00 17.91 -2.97
CA ARG A 122 10.33 17.26 -3.01
C ARG A 122 10.49 16.17 -1.95
N THR A 123 9.41 15.85 -1.25
CA THR A 123 9.41 14.80 -0.22
C THR A 123 9.10 13.47 -0.88
N HIS A 124 9.94 12.48 -0.63
CA HIS A 124 9.78 11.12 -1.12
C HIS A 124 9.48 10.17 0.04
N TYR A 125 8.80 9.07 -0.26
CA TYR A 125 8.47 8.03 0.69
C TYR A 125 8.71 6.66 0.04
N ASN A 126 9.26 5.72 0.80
CA ASN A 126 9.71 4.43 0.28
C ASN A 126 8.57 3.42 0.11
N ASN A 127 7.48 3.56 0.87
CA ASN A 127 6.37 2.62 0.81
C ASN A 127 5.34 3.06 -0.25
N ALA A 128 5.35 2.37 -1.38
CA ALA A 128 4.45 2.61 -2.51
C ALA A 128 2.95 2.52 -2.14
N LEU A 129 2.56 1.70 -1.15
CA LEU A 129 1.16 1.64 -0.69
C LEU A 129 0.75 2.95 -0.03
N GLY A 130 1.57 3.49 0.87
CA GLY A 130 1.30 4.78 1.50
C GLY A 130 1.36 5.95 0.52
N VAL A 131 2.20 5.85 -0.53
CA VAL A 131 2.20 6.82 -1.63
C VAL A 131 0.90 6.74 -2.44
N ALA A 132 0.39 5.53 -2.71
CA ALA A 132 -0.87 5.33 -3.43
C ALA A 132 -2.05 5.98 -2.69
N ASP A 133 -2.10 5.81 -1.37
CA ASP A 133 -3.17 6.35 -0.53
C ASP A 133 -3.16 7.89 -0.47
N VAL A 134 -1.97 8.52 -0.50
CA VAL A 134 -1.82 9.97 -0.31
C VAL A 134 -1.75 10.74 -1.64
N LEU A 135 -0.98 10.23 -2.61
CA LEU A 135 -0.67 10.90 -3.88
C LEU A 135 -1.30 10.22 -5.10
N GLY A 136 -1.84 9.01 -4.95
CA GLY A 136 -2.49 8.26 -6.02
C GLY A 136 -1.59 7.27 -6.76
N ILE A 137 -2.20 6.54 -7.70
CA ILE A 137 -1.60 5.35 -8.32
C ILE A 137 -0.39 5.65 -9.22
N GLU A 138 -0.38 6.77 -9.95
CA GLU A 138 0.76 7.15 -10.82
C GLU A 138 2.00 7.57 -10.00
N ALA A 139 1.79 8.19 -8.84
CA ALA A 139 2.86 8.48 -7.92
C ALA A 139 3.44 7.18 -7.32
N ALA A 140 2.57 6.23 -6.97
CA ALA A 140 2.99 4.91 -6.49
C ALA A 140 3.74 4.11 -7.55
N ARG A 141 3.29 4.13 -8.81
CA ARG A 141 3.97 3.54 -9.96
C ARG A 141 5.39 4.10 -10.09
N THR A 142 5.53 5.42 -10.04
CA THR A 142 6.85 6.08 -10.11
C THR A 142 7.73 5.69 -8.92
N CYS A 143 7.15 5.64 -7.71
CA CYS A 143 7.83 5.20 -6.50
C CYS A 143 8.39 3.77 -6.63
N ILE A 144 7.61 2.82 -7.17
CA ILE A 144 8.06 1.44 -7.40
C ILE A 144 9.27 1.43 -8.35
N ILE A 145 9.23 2.21 -9.44
CA ILE A 145 10.32 2.29 -10.40
C ILE A 145 11.59 2.85 -9.73
N THR A 146 11.47 3.94 -8.98
CA THR A 146 12.63 4.59 -8.34
C THR A 146 13.24 3.74 -7.24
N GLU A 147 12.42 3.07 -6.41
CA GLU A 147 12.90 2.24 -5.31
C GLU A 147 13.63 0.99 -5.81
N ILE A 148 13.08 0.31 -6.83
CA ILE A 148 13.72 -0.87 -7.43
C ILE A 148 15.05 -0.50 -8.07
N LEU A 149 15.09 0.58 -8.86
CA LEU A 149 16.33 1.03 -9.49
C LEU A 149 17.37 1.44 -8.44
N SER A 150 16.98 2.25 -7.45
CA SER A 150 17.88 2.71 -6.38
C SER A 150 18.46 1.53 -5.57
N THR A 151 17.66 0.52 -5.27
CA THR A 151 18.12 -0.67 -4.53
C THR A 151 19.09 -1.50 -5.37
N MET A 152 18.79 -1.72 -6.65
CA MET A 152 19.61 -2.53 -7.53
C MET A 152 20.94 -1.85 -7.89
N GLU A 153 20.91 -0.53 -8.13
CA GLU A 153 22.11 0.28 -8.33
C GLU A 153 23.02 0.27 -7.10
N SER A 154 22.45 0.29 -5.88
CA SER A 154 23.22 0.17 -4.63
C SER A 154 23.98 -1.16 -4.51
N HIS A 155 23.50 -2.21 -5.18
CA HIS A 155 24.16 -3.51 -5.29
C HIS A 155 25.04 -3.67 -6.55
N GLY A 156 25.20 -2.61 -7.35
CA GLY A 156 26.00 -2.62 -8.58
C GLY A 156 25.34 -3.34 -9.76
N ILE A 157 24.03 -3.60 -9.69
CA ILE A 157 23.29 -4.27 -10.76
C ILE A 157 22.67 -3.21 -11.67
N GLY A 158 23.19 -3.10 -12.89
CA GLY A 158 22.63 -2.23 -13.93
C GLY A 158 21.40 -2.87 -14.59
N LEU A 159 20.21 -2.35 -14.29
CA LEU A 159 18.96 -2.77 -14.93
C LEU A 159 18.50 -1.73 -15.96
N ASP A 160 18.05 -2.18 -17.13
CA ASP A 160 17.33 -1.29 -18.05
C ASP A 160 15.99 -0.90 -17.41
N ARG A 161 15.74 0.41 -17.33
CA ARG A 161 14.50 1.00 -16.81
C ARG A 161 13.25 0.44 -17.49
N ARG A 162 13.33 -0.01 -18.75
CA ARG A 162 12.18 -0.57 -19.49
C ARG A 162 11.59 -1.81 -18.83
N HIS A 163 12.43 -2.67 -18.23
CA HIS A 163 11.95 -3.87 -17.53
C HIS A 163 11.19 -3.50 -16.25
N VAL A 164 11.75 -2.56 -15.48
CA VAL A 164 11.16 -2.11 -14.22
C VAL A 164 9.87 -1.33 -14.48
N MET A 165 9.81 -0.56 -15.56
CA MET A 165 8.60 0.16 -15.97
C MET A 165 7.46 -0.81 -16.28
N LEU A 166 7.71 -1.87 -17.05
CA LEU A 166 6.69 -2.89 -17.33
C LEU A 166 6.21 -3.59 -16.06
N LEU A 167 7.12 -3.88 -15.13
CA LEU A 167 6.77 -4.47 -13.83
C LEU A 167 5.87 -3.53 -13.01
N ALA A 168 6.21 -2.24 -12.94
CA ALA A 168 5.41 -1.25 -12.23
C ALA A 168 4.02 -1.07 -12.87
N ASP A 169 3.95 -1.07 -14.21
CA ASP A 169 2.68 -1.02 -14.96
C ASP A 169 1.80 -2.24 -14.63
N LEU A 170 2.38 -3.44 -14.63
CA LEU A 170 1.68 -4.67 -14.25
C LEU A 170 1.17 -4.64 -12.80
N MET A 171 1.90 -4.01 -11.89
CA MET A 171 1.48 -3.87 -10.49
C MET A 171 0.40 -2.81 -10.28
N THR A 172 0.17 -1.90 -11.24
CA THR A 172 -0.68 -0.70 -11.02
C THR A 172 -1.84 -0.53 -12.01
N TYR A 173 -1.89 -1.30 -13.10
CA TYR A 173 -2.91 -1.12 -14.16
C TYR A 173 -4.38 -1.27 -13.73
N ARG A 174 -4.66 -1.94 -12.61
CA ARG A 174 -6.03 -2.10 -12.06
C ARG A 174 -6.48 -0.91 -11.21
N GLY A 175 -5.64 0.11 -11.02
CA GLY A 175 -5.94 1.28 -10.19
C GLY A 175 -5.60 1.12 -8.70
N GLU A 176 -5.08 -0.04 -8.30
CA GLU A 176 -4.53 -0.30 -6.96
C GLU A 176 -3.15 -0.97 -7.10
N VAL A 177 -2.29 -0.83 -6.09
CA VAL A 177 -0.98 -1.47 -6.08
C VAL A 177 -1.14 -2.93 -5.70
N LEU A 178 -1.01 -3.82 -6.68
CA LEU A 178 -1.13 -5.26 -6.50
C LEU A 178 0.26 -5.91 -6.40
N GLY A 179 0.51 -6.63 -5.31
CA GLY A 179 1.74 -7.40 -5.14
C GLY A 179 1.74 -8.67 -5.99
N ILE A 180 2.93 -9.13 -6.39
CA ILE A 180 3.13 -10.42 -7.08
C ILE A 180 3.10 -11.56 -6.04
N THR A 181 1.95 -11.75 -5.41
CA THR A 181 1.67 -12.79 -4.41
C THR A 181 0.35 -13.48 -4.75
N ARG A 182 0.02 -14.61 -4.10
CA ARG A 182 -1.22 -15.35 -4.37
C ARG A 182 -2.48 -14.46 -4.33
N ASN A 183 -2.57 -13.54 -3.37
CA ASN A 183 -3.73 -12.66 -3.22
C ASN A 183 -3.78 -11.58 -4.31
N GLY A 184 -2.62 -11.10 -4.78
CA GLY A 184 -2.56 -10.11 -5.85
C GLY A 184 -2.78 -10.72 -7.23
N LEU A 185 -2.27 -11.93 -7.48
CA LEU A 185 -2.44 -12.65 -8.74
C LEU A 185 -3.91 -13.00 -9.01
N VAL A 186 -4.67 -13.40 -7.98
CA VAL A 186 -6.12 -13.65 -8.08
C VAL A 186 -6.88 -12.41 -8.55
N LYS A 187 -6.42 -11.20 -8.20
CA LYS A 187 -7.03 -9.95 -8.68
C LYS A 187 -6.56 -9.55 -10.09
N MET A 188 -5.39 -9.99 -10.52
CA MET A 188 -4.83 -9.67 -11.84
C MET A 188 -5.37 -10.57 -12.95
N LYS A 189 -5.43 -11.89 -12.69
CA LYS A 189 -5.70 -12.94 -13.68
C LYS A 189 -6.99 -13.69 -13.37
N GLU A 190 -7.73 -14.02 -14.42
CA GLU A 190 -9.02 -14.70 -14.32
C GLU A 190 -8.96 -16.22 -14.59
N SER A 191 -7.83 -16.73 -15.13
CA SER A 191 -7.69 -18.15 -15.45
C SER A 191 -7.53 -19.00 -14.19
N VAL A 192 -8.40 -19.99 -14.03
CA VAL A 192 -8.43 -20.91 -12.89
C VAL A 192 -7.23 -21.85 -12.95
N LEU A 193 -6.89 -22.37 -14.14
CA LEU A 193 -5.75 -23.28 -14.29
C LEU A 193 -4.43 -22.58 -13.99
N LEU A 194 -4.30 -21.31 -14.41
CA LEU A 194 -3.15 -20.50 -14.05
C LEU A 194 -3.05 -20.31 -12.53
N LEU A 195 -4.14 -19.90 -11.87
CA LEU A 195 -4.15 -19.67 -10.43
C LEU A 195 -3.88 -20.96 -9.64
N ALA A 196 -4.51 -22.06 -10.02
CA ALA A 196 -4.30 -23.37 -9.43
C ALA A 196 -2.84 -23.83 -9.59
N SER A 197 -2.16 -23.51 -10.70
CA SER A 197 -0.75 -23.87 -10.90
C SER A 197 0.25 -23.08 -10.03
N PHE A 198 -0.17 -21.94 -9.47
CA PHE A 198 0.69 -21.09 -8.64
C PHE A 198 0.69 -21.51 -7.16
N GLU A 199 -0.45 -21.40 -6.49
CA GLU A 199 -0.66 -21.80 -5.09
C GLU A 199 -2.13 -22.14 -4.84
N LYS A 200 -2.45 -22.81 -3.72
CA LYS A 200 -3.83 -23.17 -3.32
C LYS A 200 -4.64 -23.89 -4.41
N THR A 201 -4.03 -24.90 -5.01
CA THR A 201 -4.58 -25.72 -6.10
C THR A 201 -6.03 -26.17 -5.85
N THR A 202 -6.28 -26.83 -4.72
CA THR A 202 -7.59 -27.41 -4.39
C THR A 202 -8.66 -26.34 -4.22
N ASP A 203 -8.34 -25.25 -3.51
CA ASP A 203 -9.29 -24.19 -3.21
C ASP A 203 -9.79 -23.53 -4.50
N HIS A 204 -8.86 -23.20 -5.41
CA HIS A 204 -9.21 -22.58 -6.70
C HIS A 204 -10.06 -23.50 -7.58
N LEU A 205 -9.78 -24.80 -7.59
CA LEU A 205 -10.57 -25.77 -8.37
C LEU A 205 -11.97 -25.98 -7.79
N TYR A 206 -12.10 -26.10 -6.46
CA TYR A 206 -13.39 -26.23 -5.80
C TYR A 206 -14.25 -24.98 -5.96
N GLU A 207 -13.64 -23.79 -5.78
CA GLU A 207 -14.32 -22.51 -5.96
C GLU A 207 -14.81 -22.34 -7.40
N ALA A 208 -13.97 -22.63 -8.38
CA ALA A 208 -14.34 -22.59 -9.79
C ALA A 208 -15.46 -23.58 -10.14
N ALA A 209 -15.43 -24.80 -9.58
CA ALA A 209 -16.50 -25.78 -9.77
C ALA A 209 -17.82 -25.31 -9.12
N PHE A 210 -17.75 -24.75 -7.92
CA PHE A 210 -18.91 -24.22 -7.20
C PHE A 210 -19.58 -23.05 -7.95
N PHE A 211 -18.79 -22.10 -8.45
CA PHE A 211 -19.28 -20.97 -9.24
C PHE A 211 -19.50 -21.28 -10.72
N SER A 212 -19.23 -22.51 -11.17
CA SER A 212 -19.31 -22.92 -12.58
C SER A 212 -18.53 -21.98 -13.53
N GLN A 213 -17.33 -21.59 -13.10
CA GLN A 213 -16.48 -20.65 -13.83
C GLN A 213 -15.98 -21.28 -15.14
N LYS A 214 -16.01 -20.51 -16.23
CA LYS A 214 -15.53 -20.94 -17.55
C LYS A 214 -14.17 -20.32 -17.83
N ASP A 215 -13.14 -21.14 -17.91
CA ASP A 215 -11.78 -20.69 -18.23
C ASP A 215 -11.59 -20.58 -19.76
N LYS A 216 -11.14 -19.42 -20.23
CA LYS A 216 -10.81 -19.18 -21.64
C LYS A 216 -9.33 -19.48 -21.82
N ILE A 217 -9.03 -20.64 -22.39
CA ILE A 217 -7.68 -21.17 -22.59
C ILE A 217 -6.87 -20.27 -23.55
N HIS A 218 -6.35 -19.16 -23.03
CA HIS A 218 -5.66 -18.13 -23.82
C HIS A 218 -4.29 -17.77 -23.26
N GLY A 219 -4.11 -17.87 -21.94
CA GLY A 219 -2.84 -17.69 -21.28
C GLY A 219 -1.88 -18.85 -21.54
N VAL A 220 -0.61 -18.56 -21.33
CA VAL A 220 0.49 -19.47 -21.69
C VAL A 220 0.45 -20.74 -20.84
N SER A 221 0.18 -20.63 -19.54
CA SER A 221 0.20 -21.76 -18.61
C SER A 221 -0.89 -22.78 -18.93
N GLU A 222 -2.12 -22.33 -19.15
CA GLU A 222 -3.24 -23.20 -19.48
C GLU A 222 -3.10 -23.83 -20.88
N CYS A 223 -2.54 -23.11 -21.86
CA CYS A 223 -2.21 -23.69 -23.17
C CYS A 223 -1.20 -24.85 -23.04
N ILE A 224 -0.16 -24.68 -22.22
CA ILE A 224 0.86 -25.72 -21.98
C ILE A 224 0.24 -26.93 -21.30
N ILE A 225 -0.58 -26.73 -20.26
CA ILE A 225 -1.26 -27.82 -19.54
C ILE A 225 -2.12 -28.67 -20.49
N LEU A 226 -2.79 -28.04 -21.46
CA LEU A 226 -3.68 -28.71 -22.40
C LEU A 226 -2.99 -29.16 -23.71
N GLY A 227 -1.70 -28.87 -23.88
CA GLY A 227 -0.96 -29.23 -25.09
C GLY A 227 -1.39 -28.47 -26.35
N THR A 228 -1.92 -27.24 -26.19
CA THR A 228 -2.33 -26.38 -27.31
C THR A 228 -1.28 -25.31 -27.60
N PRO A 229 -1.14 -24.84 -28.86
CA PRO A 229 -0.17 -23.79 -29.18
C PRO A 229 -0.54 -22.46 -28.51
N MET A 230 0.43 -21.80 -27.89
CA MET A 230 0.26 -20.50 -27.23
C MET A 230 0.10 -19.34 -28.24
N THR A 231 -0.56 -18.26 -27.83
CA THR A 231 -0.90 -17.10 -28.68
C THR A 231 0.19 -16.01 -28.74
N ILE A 232 1.38 -16.27 -28.20
CA ILE A 232 2.53 -15.36 -28.22
C ILE A 232 3.65 -15.90 -29.11
N GLY A 233 4.55 -15.03 -29.56
CA GLY A 233 5.66 -15.42 -30.43
C GLY A 233 5.18 -15.93 -31.80
N THR A 234 5.55 -17.16 -32.16
CA THR A 234 5.18 -17.77 -33.45
C THR A 234 3.70 -18.09 -33.58
N GLY A 235 2.98 -18.28 -32.46
CA GLY A 235 1.55 -18.53 -32.46
C GLY A 235 0.68 -17.26 -32.55
N LEU A 236 1.29 -16.08 -32.63
CA LEU A 236 0.57 -14.80 -32.73
C LEU A 236 -0.16 -14.64 -34.08
N PHE A 237 0.35 -15.28 -35.13
CA PHE A 237 -0.23 -15.23 -36.47
C PHE A 237 -0.53 -16.63 -37.00
N LYS A 238 -1.40 -16.69 -38.01
CA LYS A 238 -1.70 -17.92 -38.75
C LYS A 238 -1.16 -17.79 -40.16
N LEU A 239 -0.71 -18.91 -40.71
CA LEU A 239 -0.30 -19.00 -42.10
C LEU A 239 -1.49 -19.43 -42.95
N LEU A 240 -1.77 -18.67 -43.99
CA LEU A 240 -2.75 -19.04 -45.01
C LEU A 240 -1.98 -19.46 -46.25
N HIS A 241 -2.34 -20.61 -46.80
CA HIS A 241 -1.80 -21.04 -48.07
C HIS A 241 -2.48 -20.24 -49.20
N LYS A 242 -1.68 -19.56 -50.01
CA LYS A 242 -2.18 -18.79 -51.16
C LYS A 242 -2.51 -19.76 -52.29
N HIS A 243 -3.77 -20.18 -52.35
CA HIS A 243 -4.27 -20.96 -53.48
C HIS A 243 -4.29 -20.10 -54.74
N SER A 244 -3.82 -20.66 -55.86
CA SER A 244 -3.83 -20.02 -57.19
C SER A 244 -5.23 -19.92 -57.80
N VAL A 245 -6.18 -20.71 -57.30
CA VAL A 245 -7.55 -20.78 -57.79
C VAL A 245 -8.46 -20.17 -56.74
N GLU A 246 -9.12 -19.06 -57.07
CA GLU A 246 -10.22 -18.55 -56.26
C GLU A 246 -11.42 -19.50 -56.38
N PRO A 247 -12.01 -19.95 -55.26
CA PRO A 247 -13.14 -20.87 -55.32
C PRO A 247 -14.34 -20.15 -55.95
N ILE A 248 -14.66 -20.51 -57.19
CA ILE A 248 -15.90 -20.10 -57.84
C ILE A 248 -17.04 -20.90 -57.18
N ILE A 249 -17.63 -20.35 -56.11
CA ILE A 249 -18.80 -20.94 -55.45
C ILE A 249 -20.05 -20.61 -56.30
N LYS A 250 -20.22 -21.33 -57.41
CA LYS A 250 -21.50 -21.33 -58.13
C LYS A 250 -22.45 -22.29 -57.40
N LYS A 251 -23.53 -21.76 -56.80
CA LYS A 251 -24.65 -22.59 -56.35
C LYS A 251 -25.21 -23.32 -57.57
N ARG A 252 -24.98 -24.63 -57.66
CA ARG A 252 -25.63 -25.49 -58.66
C ARG A 252 -27.04 -25.75 -58.19
N GLN A 253 -28.03 -25.62 -59.08
CA GLN A 253 -29.38 -26.10 -58.79
C GLN A 253 -29.32 -27.63 -58.66
N PRO A 254 -29.96 -28.23 -57.65
CA PRO A 254 -30.05 -29.67 -57.54
C PRO A 254 -30.77 -30.23 -58.77
N LEU A 255 -30.35 -31.40 -59.24
CA LEU A 255 -30.89 -32.02 -60.45
C LEU A 255 -32.42 -32.21 -60.40
N PHE A 256 -32.99 -32.30 -59.20
CA PHE A 256 -34.41 -32.48 -58.94
C PHE A 256 -35.25 -31.20 -59.12
N ASP A 257 -34.63 -30.01 -59.12
CA ASP A 257 -35.30 -28.74 -59.41
C ASP A 257 -35.35 -28.45 -60.92
N HIS A 258 -34.74 -29.30 -61.76
CA HIS A 258 -34.82 -29.13 -63.20
C HIS A 258 -36.22 -29.52 -63.71
N PRO A 259 -36.89 -28.67 -64.51
CA PRO A 259 -38.24 -28.93 -65.03
C PRO A 259 -38.34 -30.13 -65.97
N GLN A 260 -37.21 -30.75 -66.36
CA GLN A 260 -37.16 -31.97 -67.16
C GLN A 260 -37.28 -33.25 -66.32
N PHE A 261 -36.94 -33.20 -65.02
CA PHE A 261 -37.00 -34.33 -64.10
C PHE A 261 -38.13 -34.15 -63.09
N THR A 262 -39.35 -33.84 -63.59
CA THR A 262 -40.60 -33.76 -62.81
C THR A 262 -40.89 -35.08 -62.06
N LEU A 263 -40.16 -35.32 -60.98
CA LEU A 263 -40.50 -36.28 -59.96
C LEU A 263 -41.57 -35.58 -59.11
N LYS A 264 -42.83 -35.91 -59.40
CA LYS A 264 -43.91 -35.73 -58.43
C LYS A 264 -43.53 -36.61 -57.23
N LEU A 265 -43.16 -35.97 -56.11
CA LEU A 265 -43.22 -36.61 -54.80
C LEU A 265 -44.65 -37.09 -54.51
#